data_AF-A0A3P8ZLE6-F1
#
_entry.id   AF-A0A3P8ZLE6-F1
#
_cell.length_a   1.000
_cell.length_b   1.000
_cell.length_c   1.000
_cell.angle_alpha   90.00
_cell.angle_beta   90.00
_cell.angle_gamma   90.00
#
_symmetry.space_group_name_H-M   'P 1'
#
loop_
_entity.id
_entity.type
_entity.pdbx_description
1 polymer ?
#
loop_
_entity_poly.entity_id
_entity_poly.type
_entity_poly.pdbx_seq_one_letter_code
_entity_poly.pdbx_strand_id
1 'polypeptide(L)'
;MQLYRDIVGAIALVVLILSLLTATHAWNCKEVKNIKNLMQIDAGQGHVVATDTNEIPYYLQRGFIQDEWIRIPGFVKHITVGPAGTWCVDRTDRIFKYLEGKWVHAEGFLKQVDAGGDQFIVGANMQNVPFCLKSSAAIGYKGPGSPLPWKQFPGSVKYYSCGPFGCWAVNKDESIIFMNLDRDCQYSGWSNIDGMLSMIEVATDGSVFGVNSVGDIYTRMSGQCIKGRGVTLWNRAGTSCSLLPITHLFPLGSSPAVYLRSPDDPSLPDL
;
A
#
# COMPACT_ATOMS: atom_id res chain seq x y z
N MET A 1 -32.74 39.89 -31.45
CA MET A 1 -32.06 38.75 -32.09
C MET A 1 -30.55 38.79 -31.90
N GLN A 2 -29.90 39.95 -32.04
CA GLN A 2 -28.45 40.12 -31.83
C GLN A 2 -27.99 39.80 -30.39
N LEU A 3 -28.65 40.40 -29.38
CA LEU A 3 -28.34 40.17 -27.97
C LEU A 3 -28.38 38.68 -27.56
N TYR A 4 -29.29 37.90 -28.15
CA TYR A 4 -29.38 36.46 -27.91
C TYR A 4 -28.17 35.71 -28.48
N ARG A 5 -27.69 36.08 -29.67
CA ARG A 5 -26.50 35.48 -30.28
C ARG A 5 -25.23 35.79 -29.50
N ASP A 6 -25.12 37.02 -29.00
CA ASP A 6 -23.97 37.45 -28.20
C ASP A 6 -23.91 36.74 -26.84
N ILE A 7 -25.06 36.55 -26.19
CA ILE A 7 -25.16 35.78 -24.92
C ILE A 7 -24.83 34.30 -25.15
N VAL A 8 -25.36 33.68 -26.20
CA VAL A 8 -25.08 32.27 -26.54
C VAL A 8 -23.58 32.09 -26.87
N GLY A 9 -22.97 33.03 -27.60
CA GLY A 9 -21.55 33.02 -27.90
C GLY A 9 -20.67 33.15 -26.65
N ALA A 10 -21.02 34.04 -25.72
CA ALA A 10 -20.31 34.21 -24.46
C ALA A 10 -20.41 32.97 -23.56
N ILE A 11 -21.59 32.35 -23.46
CA ILE A 11 -21.78 31.10 -22.71
C ILE A 11 -20.96 29.97 -23.33
N ALA A 12 -20.97 29.83 -24.66
CA ALA A 12 -20.18 28.82 -25.36
C ALA A 12 -18.67 29.01 -25.12
N LEU A 13 -18.18 30.25 -25.15
CA LEU A 13 -16.78 30.57 -24.86
C LEU A 13 -16.40 30.24 -23.41
N VAL A 14 -17.27 30.56 -22.44
CA VAL A 14 -17.04 30.26 -21.02
C VAL A 14 -17.06 28.75 -20.76
N VAL A 15 -17.97 28.00 -21.40
CA VAL A 15 -18.01 26.52 -21.31
C VAL A 15 -16.77 25.90 -21.96
N LEU A 16 -16.29 26.45 -23.08
CA LEU A 16 -15.06 26.00 -23.74
C LEU A 16 -13.81 26.30 -22.89
N ILE A 17 -13.75 27.46 -22.23
CA ILE A 17 -12.65 27.82 -21.32
C ILE A 17 -12.71 26.94 -20.05
N LEU A 18 -13.90 26.71 -19.49
CA LEU A 18 -14.09 25.80 -18.34
C LEU A 18 -13.73 24.35 -18.68
N SER A 19 -14.00 23.88 -19.90
CA SER A 19 -13.61 22.53 -20.33
C SER A 19 -12.10 22.43 -20.56
N LEU A 20 -11.47 23.48 -21.11
CA LEU A 20 -10.00 23.57 -21.28
C LEU A 20 -9.24 23.73 -19.94
N LEU A 21 -9.89 24.25 -18.90
CA LEU A 21 -9.32 24.38 -17.54
C LEU A 21 -9.46 23.09 -16.70
N THR A 22 -10.09 22.03 -17.22
CA THR A 22 -10.08 20.73 -16.54
C THR A 22 -8.77 20.00 -16.80
N ALA A 23 -7.72 20.39 -16.07
CA ALA A 23 -6.53 19.56 -15.95
C ALA A 23 -6.93 18.22 -15.33
N THR A 24 -6.96 17.18 -16.15
CA THR A 24 -7.17 15.82 -15.67
C THR A 24 -5.83 15.33 -15.13
N HIS A 25 -5.65 15.33 -13.80
CA HIS A 25 -4.48 14.70 -13.19
C HIS A 25 -4.65 13.18 -13.23
N ALA A 26 -4.49 12.58 -14.41
CA ALA A 26 -4.36 11.13 -14.49
C ALA A 26 -2.98 10.74 -13.94
N TRP A 27 -2.90 9.60 -13.25
CA TRP A 27 -1.60 9.03 -12.88
C TRP A 27 -0.83 8.72 -14.16
N ASN A 28 0.40 9.24 -14.26
CA ASN A 28 1.30 8.85 -15.32
C ASN A 28 1.95 7.51 -14.95
N CYS A 29 1.29 6.43 -15.34
CA CYS A 29 1.73 5.07 -15.04
C CYS A 29 2.62 4.54 -16.17
N LYS A 30 3.72 3.89 -15.79
CA LYS A 30 4.57 3.13 -16.71
C LYS A 30 4.42 1.65 -16.41
N GLU A 31 4.14 0.86 -17.44
CA GLU A 31 4.18 -0.59 -17.33
C GLU A 31 5.60 -1.06 -16.99
N VAL A 32 5.71 -1.89 -15.95
CA VAL A 32 6.98 -2.54 -15.63
C VAL A 32 7.10 -3.81 -16.45
N LYS A 33 8.10 -3.81 -17.35
CA LYS A 33 8.38 -4.92 -18.25
C LYS A 33 9.15 -6.03 -17.53
N ASN A 34 9.19 -7.21 -18.15
CA ASN A 34 9.99 -8.37 -17.70
C ASN A 34 9.59 -8.97 -16.35
N ILE A 35 8.38 -8.67 -15.87
CA ILE A 35 7.72 -9.41 -14.81
C ILE A 35 6.26 -9.61 -15.19
N LYS A 36 5.71 -10.79 -14.88
CA LYS A 36 4.32 -11.15 -15.20
C LYS A 36 3.72 -11.90 -14.03
N ASN A 37 2.39 -11.90 -13.95
CA ASN A 37 1.63 -12.67 -12.97
C ASN A 37 2.00 -12.32 -11.51
N LEU A 38 2.27 -11.05 -11.21
CA LEU A 38 2.44 -10.64 -9.82
C LEU A 38 1.13 -10.87 -9.05
N MET A 39 1.26 -11.39 -7.84
CA MET A 39 0.17 -11.61 -6.90
C MET A 39 0.18 -10.57 -5.79
N GLN A 40 1.37 -10.18 -5.31
CA GLN A 40 1.55 -9.17 -4.27
C GLN A 40 2.87 -8.42 -4.45
N ILE A 41 2.89 -7.16 -4.02
CA ILE A 41 4.03 -6.24 -4.10
C ILE A 41 4.06 -5.37 -2.85
N ASP A 42 5.26 -4.99 -2.40
CA ASP A 42 5.46 -4.03 -1.32
C ASP A 42 6.70 -3.17 -1.56
N ALA A 43 6.63 -1.89 -1.18
CA ALA A 43 7.65 -0.89 -1.41
C ALA A 43 7.93 -0.08 -0.16
N GLY A 44 9.20 0.01 0.21
CA GLY A 44 9.64 0.76 1.38
C GLY A 44 11.14 0.99 1.39
N GLN A 45 11.57 2.14 1.92
CA GLN A 45 12.99 2.51 2.02
C GLN A 45 13.73 2.46 0.67
N GLY A 46 13.07 2.87 -0.43
CA GLY A 46 13.64 2.84 -1.78
C GLY A 46 13.77 1.45 -2.42
N HIS A 47 13.35 0.39 -1.72
CA HIS A 47 13.35 -0.98 -2.21
C HIS A 47 11.95 -1.39 -2.65
N VAL A 48 11.88 -2.39 -3.53
CA VAL A 48 10.62 -3.04 -3.85
C VAL A 48 10.80 -4.54 -3.91
N VAL A 49 9.87 -5.24 -3.30
CA VAL A 49 9.75 -6.69 -3.30
C VAL A 49 8.39 -7.11 -3.84
N ALA A 50 8.33 -8.27 -4.47
CA ALA A 50 7.09 -8.82 -4.99
C ALA A 50 7.10 -10.33 -4.96
N THR A 51 5.92 -10.93 -5.06
CA THR A 51 5.75 -12.36 -5.33
C THR A 51 4.76 -12.59 -6.46
N ASP A 52 5.04 -13.58 -7.29
CA ASP A 52 4.14 -13.99 -8.37
C ASP A 52 3.08 -15.00 -7.90
N THR A 53 2.17 -15.38 -8.79
CA THR A 53 1.13 -16.39 -8.54
C THR A 53 1.66 -17.80 -8.31
N ASN A 54 2.94 -18.06 -8.60
CA ASN A 54 3.63 -19.31 -8.28
C ASN A 54 4.41 -19.21 -6.96
N GLU A 55 4.15 -18.15 -6.17
CA GLU A 55 4.81 -17.85 -4.91
C GLU A 55 6.31 -17.57 -5.06
N ILE A 56 6.80 -17.22 -6.26
CA ILE A 56 8.22 -16.91 -6.47
C ILE A 56 8.49 -15.46 -6.01
N PRO A 57 9.37 -15.23 -5.02
CA PRO A 57 9.73 -13.88 -4.60
C PRO A 57 10.75 -13.23 -5.53
N TYR A 58 10.64 -11.91 -5.67
CA TYR A 58 11.52 -11.06 -6.45
C TYR A 58 11.89 -9.79 -5.67
N TYR A 59 13.06 -9.23 -5.94
CA TYR A 59 13.39 -7.84 -5.61
C TYR A 59 13.63 -7.04 -6.88
N LEU A 60 13.26 -5.76 -6.87
CA LEU A 60 13.55 -4.83 -7.94
C LEU A 60 14.95 -4.24 -7.76
N GLN A 61 15.86 -4.54 -8.68
CA GLN A 61 17.14 -3.88 -8.79
C GLN A 61 17.03 -2.69 -9.76
N ARG A 62 17.42 -1.51 -9.29
CA ARG A 62 17.54 -0.32 -10.15
C ARG A 62 18.80 -0.44 -10.99
N GLY A 63 18.64 -0.46 -12.31
CA GLY A 63 19.76 -0.47 -13.25
C GLY A 63 19.98 0.89 -13.91
N PHE A 64 21.16 1.10 -14.49
CA PHE A 64 21.51 2.35 -15.18
C PHE A 64 20.68 2.59 -16.46
N ILE A 65 20.27 1.51 -17.14
CA ILE A 65 19.52 1.57 -18.41
C ILE A 65 18.05 1.21 -18.19
N GLN A 66 17.79 0.16 -17.40
CA GLN A 66 16.46 -0.30 -17.06
C GLN A 66 16.49 -1.04 -15.73
N ASP A 67 15.34 -1.08 -15.05
CA ASP A 67 15.17 -1.88 -13.85
C ASP A 67 15.11 -3.38 -14.19
N GLU A 68 15.55 -4.21 -13.24
CA GLU A 68 15.57 -5.67 -13.36
C GLU A 68 14.91 -6.31 -12.14
N TRP A 69 14.05 -7.29 -12.38
CA TRP A 69 13.47 -8.11 -11.31
C TRP A 69 14.31 -9.35 -11.09
N ILE A 70 14.92 -9.45 -9.92
CA ILE A 70 15.80 -10.56 -9.59
C ILE A 70 15.06 -11.51 -8.67
N ARG A 71 15.00 -12.78 -9.08
CA ARG A 71 14.40 -13.86 -8.31
C ARG A 71 15.19 -14.10 -7.02
N ILE A 72 14.48 -14.16 -5.90
CA ILE A 72 15.01 -14.60 -4.62
C ILE A 72 14.71 -16.10 -4.47
N PRO A 73 15.64 -16.94 -3.99
CA PRO A 73 15.33 -18.33 -3.69
C PRO A 73 14.22 -18.46 -2.64
N GLY A 74 13.24 -19.34 -2.88
CA GLY A 74 12.16 -19.62 -1.92
C GLY A 74 10.77 -19.60 -2.55
N PHE A 75 9.76 -19.80 -1.69
CA PHE A 75 8.35 -19.69 -2.03
C PHE A 75 7.62 -18.92 -0.94
N VAL A 76 6.98 -17.81 -1.28
CA VAL A 76 6.32 -16.90 -0.33
C VAL A 76 4.95 -16.49 -0.87
N LYS A 77 3.96 -16.33 0.01
CA LYS A 77 2.64 -15.80 -0.39
C LYS A 77 2.48 -14.31 -0.14
N HIS A 78 3.29 -13.75 0.75
CA HIS A 78 3.33 -12.32 1.05
C HIS A 78 4.74 -11.94 1.50
N ILE A 79 5.26 -10.84 0.96
CA ILE A 79 6.61 -10.31 1.19
C ILE A 79 6.53 -8.80 1.42
N THR A 80 7.32 -8.31 2.36
CA THR A 80 7.34 -6.90 2.77
C THR A 80 8.77 -6.39 2.93
N VAL A 81 8.98 -5.10 2.67
CA VAL A 81 10.26 -4.41 2.89
C VAL A 81 10.02 -3.02 3.48
N GLY A 82 10.71 -2.70 4.57
CA GLY A 82 10.61 -1.39 5.20
C GLY A 82 11.69 -1.15 6.25
N PRO A 83 11.50 -0.17 7.16
CA PRO A 83 12.47 0.13 8.22
C PRO A 83 12.83 -1.07 9.11
N ALA A 84 11.95 -2.07 9.23
CA ALA A 84 12.20 -3.29 10.00
C ALA A 84 12.97 -4.40 9.22
N GLY A 85 13.38 -4.10 7.99
CA GLY A 85 14.04 -5.02 7.07
C GLY A 85 13.05 -5.73 6.14
N THR A 86 13.50 -6.81 5.49
CA THR A 86 12.68 -7.63 4.60
C THR A 86 12.17 -8.86 5.33
N TRP A 87 10.85 -9.02 5.34
CA TRP A 87 10.15 -10.14 5.96
C TRP A 87 9.19 -10.78 4.96
N CYS A 88 8.83 -12.04 5.19
CA CYS A 88 7.82 -12.70 4.39
C CYS A 88 7.09 -13.76 5.20
N VAL A 89 5.98 -14.24 4.63
CA VAL A 89 5.28 -15.44 5.08
C VAL A 89 5.08 -16.40 3.91
N ASP A 90 5.22 -17.69 4.18
CA ASP A 90 4.99 -18.73 3.18
C ASP A 90 3.54 -19.22 3.16
N ARG A 91 3.24 -20.14 2.23
CA ARG A 91 1.89 -20.72 2.10
C ARG A 91 1.36 -21.38 3.38
N THR A 92 2.26 -21.83 4.26
CA THR A 92 1.96 -22.47 5.55
C THR A 92 1.95 -21.49 6.73
N ASP A 93 1.93 -20.18 6.46
CA ASP A 93 1.94 -19.09 7.43
C ASP A 93 3.25 -18.97 8.23
N ARG A 94 4.32 -19.69 7.86
CA ARG A 94 5.61 -19.56 8.55
C ARG A 94 6.25 -18.23 8.21
N ILE A 95 6.84 -17.60 9.21
CA ILE A 95 7.44 -16.27 9.10
C ILE A 95 8.93 -16.42 8.82
N PHE A 96 9.47 -15.60 7.93
CA PHE A 96 10.91 -15.55 7.66
C PHE A 96 11.39 -14.11 7.59
N LYS A 97 12.63 -13.89 8.05
CA LYS A 97 13.37 -12.65 7.81
C LYS A 97 14.48 -12.93 6.79
N TYR A 98 14.70 -12.01 5.86
CA TYR A 98 15.84 -12.09 4.95
C TYR A 98 17.10 -11.58 5.66
N LEU A 99 18.09 -12.46 5.82
CA LEU A 99 19.37 -12.15 6.46
C LEU A 99 20.50 -12.70 5.60
N GLU A 100 21.48 -11.86 5.26
CA GLU A 100 22.72 -12.29 4.59
C GLU A 100 22.48 -13.17 3.34
N GLY A 101 21.48 -12.82 2.52
CA GLY A 101 21.18 -13.54 1.28
C GLY A 101 20.31 -14.79 1.43
N LYS A 102 19.74 -15.06 2.62
CA LYS A 102 18.88 -16.23 2.86
C LYS A 102 17.65 -15.89 3.71
N TRP A 103 16.58 -16.65 3.50
CA TRP A 103 15.42 -16.66 4.39
C TRP A 103 15.74 -17.43 5.67
N VAL A 104 15.51 -16.80 6.81
CA VAL A 104 15.74 -17.39 8.13
C VAL A 104 14.42 -17.45 8.88
N HIS A 105 13.98 -18.67 9.22
CA HIS A 105 12.69 -18.93 9.87
C HIS A 105 12.60 -18.24 11.22
N ALA A 106 11.58 -17.42 11.43
CA ALA A 106 11.24 -16.77 12.69
C ALA A 106 10.01 -17.44 13.29
N GLU A 107 10.05 -17.77 14.58
CA GLU A 107 8.94 -18.44 15.25
C GLU A 107 7.63 -17.62 15.23
N GLY A 108 6.52 -18.32 15.01
CA GLY A 108 5.18 -17.75 14.89
C GLY A 108 4.51 -18.10 13.56
N PHE A 109 3.22 -17.75 13.44
CA PHE A 109 2.42 -17.99 12.24
C PHE A 109 1.60 -16.75 11.86
N LEU A 110 1.84 -16.22 10.67
CA LEU A 110 1.12 -15.09 10.11
C LEU A 110 0.73 -15.37 8.65
N LYS A 111 -0.46 -14.96 8.25
CA LYS A 111 -0.91 -15.02 6.85
C LYS A 111 -0.49 -13.80 6.02
N GLN A 112 -0.18 -12.70 6.69
CA GLN A 112 0.31 -11.45 6.12
C GLN A 112 1.17 -10.75 7.16
N VAL A 113 2.24 -10.08 6.71
CA VAL A 113 3.19 -9.33 7.54
C VAL A 113 3.53 -8.01 6.87
N ASP A 114 3.73 -6.95 7.64
CA ASP A 114 4.20 -5.65 7.15
C ASP A 114 5.40 -5.17 7.96
N ALA A 115 6.39 -4.61 7.27
CA ALA A 115 7.63 -4.09 7.80
C ALA A 115 7.77 -2.56 7.66
N GLY A 116 6.69 -1.85 7.32
CA GLY A 116 6.64 -0.39 7.15
C GLY A 116 6.70 0.43 8.44
N GLY A 117 6.42 -0.18 9.60
CA GLY A 117 6.53 0.48 10.91
C GLY A 117 7.95 0.99 11.22
N ASP A 118 8.07 1.92 12.18
CA ASP A 118 9.37 2.43 12.66
C ASP A 118 10.18 1.34 13.37
N GLN A 119 10.84 0.51 12.55
CA GLN A 119 11.67 -0.62 12.91
C GLN A 119 10.93 -1.80 13.57
N PHE A 120 9.61 -1.73 13.72
CA PHE A 120 8.76 -2.83 14.20
C PHE A 120 8.00 -3.47 13.03
N ILE A 121 7.52 -4.70 13.21
CA ILE A 121 6.66 -5.36 12.22
C ILE A 121 5.29 -5.65 12.81
N VAL A 122 4.29 -5.72 11.94
CA VAL A 122 2.94 -6.16 12.29
C VAL A 122 2.48 -7.28 11.37
N GLY A 123 1.42 -7.96 11.74
CA GLY A 123 0.76 -8.88 10.82
C GLY A 123 -0.50 -9.48 11.39
N ALA A 124 -1.16 -10.28 10.57
CA ALA A 124 -2.37 -11.00 10.92
C ALA A 124 -2.14 -12.50 10.76
N ASN A 125 -2.70 -13.33 11.65
CA ASN A 125 -2.70 -14.78 11.46
C ASN A 125 -3.95 -15.28 10.69
N MET A 126 -4.05 -16.58 10.44
CA MET A 126 -5.20 -17.19 9.74
C MET A 126 -6.56 -16.91 10.40
N GLN A 127 -6.59 -16.71 11.72
CA GLN A 127 -7.79 -16.39 12.49
C GLN A 127 -8.09 -14.88 12.50
N ASN A 128 -7.37 -14.07 11.70
CA ASN A 128 -7.43 -12.61 11.67
C ASN A 128 -6.96 -11.95 12.99
N VAL A 129 -6.23 -12.65 13.84
CA VAL A 129 -5.70 -12.07 15.08
C VAL A 129 -4.53 -11.15 14.74
N PRO A 130 -4.57 -9.85 15.14
CA PRO A 130 -3.48 -8.91 14.93
C PRO A 130 -2.31 -9.15 15.90
N PHE A 131 -1.10 -9.08 15.37
CA PHE A 131 0.15 -9.17 16.12
C PHE A 131 1.08 -7.99 15.80
N CYS A 132 1.91 -7.64 16.77
CA CYS A 132 3.02 -6.71 16.62
C CYS A 132 4.28 -7.30 17.25
N LEU A 133 5.42 -7.16 16.57
CA LEU A 133 6.74 -7.47 17.10
C LEU A 133 7.55 -6.19 17.20
N LYS A 134 7.85 -5.80 18.44
CA LYS A 134 8.52 -4.54 18.76
C LYS A 134 9.89 -4.41 18.09
N SER A 135 10.31 -3.17 17.91
CA SER A 135 11.52 -2.82 17.16
C SER A 135 12.79 -3.51 17.66
N SER A 136 12.98 -3.59 18.99
CA SER A 136 14.14 -4.29 19.57
C SER A 136 14.26 -5.76 19.16
N ALA A 137 13.13 -6.46 18.99
CA ALA A 137 13.12 -7.85 18.56
C ALA A 137 13.16 -7.98 17.03
N ALA A 138 12.41 -7.15 16.30
CA ALA A 138 12.39 -7.17 14.85
C ALA A 138 13.78 -6.87 14.26
N ILE A 139 14.45 -5.81 14.73
CA ILE A 139 15.82 -5.47 14.30
C ILE A 139 16.84 -6.45 14.88
N GLY A 140 16.70 -6.79 16.16
CA GLY A 140 17.62 -7.67 16.88
C GLY A 140 17.59 -9.14 16.48
N TYR A 141 16.67 -9.54 15.59
CA TYR A 141 16.55 -10.91 15.10
C TYR A 141 17.80 -11.35 14.32
N LYS A 142 18.49 -12.37 14.82
CA LYS A 142 19.72 -12.95 14.24
C LYS A 142 19.57 -14.40 13.79
N GLY A 143 18.37 -14.96 13.90
CA GLY A 143 18.07 -16.36 13.56
C GLY A 143 17.40 -17.14 14.67
N PRO A 144 17.27 -18.47 14.49
CA PRO A 144 16.60 -19.36 15.45
C PRO A 144 17.17 -19.20 16.86
N GLY A 145 16.28 -19.12 17.85
CA GLY A 145 16.64 -18.85 19.26
C GLY A 145 16.66 -17.37 19.64
N SER A 146 16.55 -16.43 18.69
CA SER A 146 16.30 -15.02 19.02
C SER A 146 14.94 -14.86 19.69
N PRO A 147 14.80 -14.04 20.75
CA PRO A 147 13.53 -13.82 21.41
C PRO A 147 12.57 -13.04 20.49
N LEU A 148 11.40 -13.61 20.25
CA LEU A 148 10.32 -13.01 19.44
C LEU A 148 9.07 -12.82 20.30
N PRO A 149 9.04 -11.80 21.18
CA PRO A 149 7.91 -11.52 22.07
C PRO A 149 6.76 -10.87 21.28
N TRP A 150 6.11 -11.65 20.42
CA TRP A 150 4.92 -11.24 19.69
C TRP A 150 3.83 -10.77 20.65
N LYS A 151 3.35 -9.55 20.46
CA LYS A 151 2.22 -9.01 21.21
C LYS A 151 0.96 -9.19 20.39
N GLN A 152 0.03 -9.95 20.93
CA GLN A 152 -1.32 -10.05 20.41
C GLN A 152 -2.13 -8.81 20.77
N PHE A 153 -2.92 -8.30 19.83
CA PHE A 153 -3.90 -7.25 20.08
C PHE A 153 -5.34 -7.78 19.99
N PRO A 154 -6.31 -7.16 20.66
CA PRO A 154 -7.71 -7.45 20.44
C PRO A 154 -8.15 -6.93 19.06
N GLY A 155 -9.17 -7.56 18.47
CA GLY A 155 -9.70 -7.21 17.14
C GLY A 155 -9.57 -8.36 16.14
N SER A 156 -10.00 -8.11 14.90
CA SER A 156 -10.00 -9.09 13.81
C SER A 156 -9.62 -8.42 12.48
N VAL A 157 -8.35 -8.47 12.11
CA VAL A 157 -7.79 -7.83 10.90
C VAL A 157 -7.47 -8.87 9.82
N LYS A 158 -7.93 -8.65 8.58
CA LYS A 158 -7.56 -9.50 7.43
C LYS A 158 -6.26 -9.05 6.76
N TYR A 159 -5.93 -7.75 6.83
CA TYR A 159 -4.74 -7.12 6.26
C TYR A 159 -4.32 -5.95 7.17
N TYR A 160 -3.02 -5.78 7.40
CA TYR A 160 -2.48 -4.84 8.38
C TYR A 160 -1.15 -4.23 7.92
N SER A 161 -1.07 -2.89 7.87
CA SER A 161 0.11 -2.14 7.41
C SER A 161 0.36 -0.92 8.30
N CYS A 162 1.63 -0.58 8.52
CA CYS A 162 2.08 0.49 9.40
C CYS A 162 3.02 1.45 8.70
N GLY A 163 3.00 2.70 9.14
CA GLY A 163 3.97 3.71 8.74
C GLY A 163 4.30 4.67 9.88
N PRO A 164 4.81 5.87 9.59
CA PRO A 164 5.32 6.79 10.61
C PRO A 164 4.25 7.33 11.58
N PHE A 165 2.97 7.29 11.22
CA PHE A 165 1.88 7.88 12.00
C PHE A 165 0.91 6.86 12.60
N GLY A 166 1.33 5.60 12.66
CA GLY A 166 0.51 4.48 13.14
C GLY A 166 0.14 3.54 12.01
N CYS A 167 -0.89 2.75 12.26
CA CYS A 167 -1.19 1.59 11.45
C CYS A 167 -2.64 1.53 10.99
N TRP A 168 -2.79 1.12 9.75
CA TRP A 168 -4.04 0.94 9.05
C TRP A 168 -4.30 -0.54 8.85
N ALA A 169 -5.53 -0.96 9.08
CA ALA A 169 -5.93 -2.33 8.85
C ALA A 169 -7.29 -2.38 8.18
N VAL A 170 -7.55 -3.53 7.57
CA VAL A 170 -8.83 -3.88 7.00
C VAL A 170 -9.32 -5.13 7.71
N ASN A 171 -10.58 -5.16 8.12
CA ASN A 171 -11.21 -6.31 8.75
C ASN A 171 -11.84 -7.26 7.72
N LYS A 172 -12.34 -8.42 8.18
CA LYS A 172 -12.92 -9.45 7.28
C LYS A 172 -14.13 -8.94 6.49
N ASP A 173 -14.88 -8.00 7.06
CA ASP A 173 -16.04 -7.30 6.51
C ASP A 173 -15.67 -6.11 5.61
N GLU A 174 -14.38 -5.95 5.27
CA GLU A 174 -13.85 -4.86 4.44
C GLU A 174 -13.76 -3.50 5.15
N SER A 175 -14.26 -3.38 6.39
CA SER A 175 -14.18 -2.17 7.19
C SER A 175 -12.74 -1.74 7.44
N ILE A 176 -12.47 -0.45 7.29
CA ILE A 176 -11.16 0.16 7.53
C ILE A 176 -11.06 0.57 9.00
N ILE A 177 -9.94 0.23 9.64
CA ILE A 177 -9.64 0.65 11.00
C ILE A 177 -8.22 1.21 11.10
N PHE A 178 -8.01 2.08 12.08
CA PHE A 178 -6.73 2.73 12.35
C PHE A 178 -6.37 2.61 13.83
N MET A 179 -5.07 2.50 14.12
CA MET A 179 -4.54 2.55 15.47
C MET A 179 -3.25 3.35 15.50
N ASN A 180 -3.11 4.22 16.50
CA ASN A 180 -1.82 4.83 16.81
C ASN A 180 -0.95 3.77 17.50
N LEU A 181 0.14 3.36 16.86
CA LEU A 181 0.99 2.30 17.35
C LEU A 181 2.45 2.76 17.31
N ASP A 182 3.14 2.57 18.43
CA ASP A 182 4.56 2.88 18.55
C ASP A 182 5.45 1.65 18.30
N ARG A 183 6.75 1.91 18.26
CA ARG A 183 7.81 0.90 18.07
C ARG A 183 7.94 -0.13 19.20
N ASP A 184 7.23 0.06 20.32
CA ASP A 184 7.17 -0.85 21.46
C ASP A 184 5.85 -1.64 21.51
N CYS A 185 5.06 -1.56 20.45
CA CYS A 185 3.77 -2.22 20.32
C CYS A 185 2.79 -1.81 21.43
N GLN A 186 2.75 -0.54 21.84
CA GLN A 186 1.75 -0.06 22.80
C GLN A 186 0.36 0.02 22.17
N TYR A 187 -0.58 -0.77 22.67
CA TYR A 187 -1.93 -0.84 22.13
C TYR A 187 -2.73 0.39 22.55
N SER A 188 -3.23 1.17 21.59
CA SER A 188 -4.01 2.39 21.86
C SER A 188 -5.50 2.26 21.54
N GLY A 189 -5.97 1.09 21.08
CA GLY A 189 -7.34 0.93 20.59
C GLY A 189 -7.49 1.16 19.09
N TRP A 190 -8.43 0.44 18.49
CA TRP A 190 -8.83 0.63 17.09
C TRP A 190 -9.88 1.73 16.96
N SER A 191 -9.75 2.54 15.91
CA SER A 191 -10.74 3.53 15.49
C SER A 191 -11.26 3.16 14.10
N ASN A 192 -12.57 3.16 13.92
CA ASN A 192 -13.18 2.93 12.61
C ASN A 192 -12.96 4.14 11.71
N ILE A 193 -12.65 3.87 10.44
CA ILE A 193 -12.55 4.86 9.38
C ILE A 193 -13.59 4.53 8.33
N ASP A 194 -14.37 5.54 7.91
CA ASP A 194 -15.39 5.36 6.88
C ASP A 194 -14.75 4.82 5.59
N GLY A 195 -15.20 3.65 5.18
CA GLY A 195 -14.86 3.04 3.90
C GLY A 195 -14.74 1.54 3.92
N MET A 196 -14.54 0.97 2.73
CA MET A 196 -14.42 -0.47 2.52
C MET A 196 -13.26 -0.78 1.58
N LEU A 197 -12.33 -1.62 2.03
CA LEU A 197 -11.16 -2.04 1.28
C LEU A 197 -10.93 -3.56 1.39
N SER A 198 -10.12 -4.10 0.47
CA SER A 198 -9.62 -5.47 0.49
C SER A 198 -8.21 -5.55 1.10
N MET A 199 -7.38 -4.56 0.82
CA MET A 199 -6.02 -4.40 1.34
C MET A 199 -5.68 -2.91 1.47
N ILE A 200 -4.69 -2.61 2.31
CA ILE A 200 -4.25 -1.26 2.61
C ILE A 200 -2.75 -1.26 2.90
N GLU A 201 -2.02 -0.29 2.37
CA GLU A 201 -0.60 -0.08 2.60
C GLU A 201 -0.31 1.36 3.02
N VAL A 202 0.68 1.52 3.90
CA VAL A 202 1.15 2.81 4.41
C VAL A 202 2.60 3.01 4.00
N ALA A 203 2.87 4.08 3.25
CA ALA A 203 4.21 4.43 2.81
C ALA A 203 5.01 5.16 3.90
N THR A 204 6.33 5.24 3.71
CA THR A 204 7.25 5.88 4.66
C THR A 204 7.05 7.39 4.84
N ASP A 205 6.36 8.05 3.91
CA ASP A 205 5.94 9.47 4.00
C ASP A 205 4.56 9.64 4.70
N GLY A 206 3.94 8.55 5.10
CA GLY A 206 2.60 8.51 5.70
C GLY A 206 1.45 8.51 4.69
N SER A 207 1.73 8.48 3.38
CA SER A 207 0.70 8.26 2.37
C SER A 207 0.08 6.87 2.54
N VAL A 208 -1.23 6.77 2.36
CA VAL A 208 -1.98 5.51 2.49
C VAL A 208 -2.60 5.17 1.16
N PHE A 209 -2.46 3.92 0.72
CA PHE A 209 -3.09 3.40 -0.49
C PHE A 209 -3.90 2.16 -0.15
N GLY A 210 -4.99 1.94 -0.86
CA GLY A 210 -5.76 0.71 -0.71
C GLY A 210 -6.56 0.39 -1.94
N VAL A 211 -6.94 -0.88 -2.07
CA VAL A 211 -7.86 -1.33 -3.13
C VAL A 211 -9.07 -2.00 -2.52
N ASN A 212 -10.25 -1.78 -3.09
CA ASN A 212 -11.49 -2.44 -2.66
C ASN A 212 -11.69 -3.81 -3.33
N SER A 213 -12.80 -4.49 -3.04
CA SER A 213 -13.12 -5.83 -3.58
C SER A 213 -13.41 -5.86 -5.08
N VAL A 214 -13.73 -4.71 -5.70
CA VAL A 214 -13.95 -4.61 -7.14
C VAL A 214 -12.70 -4.13 -7.91
N GLY A 215 -11.62 -3.78 -7.21
CA GLY A 215 -10.34 -3.40 -7.78
C GLY A 215 -10.11 -1.89 -7.93
N ASP A 216 -11.00 -1.04 -7.41
CA ASP A 216 -10.78 0.41 -7.41
C ASP A 216 -9.65 0.76 -6.44
N ILE A 217 -8.80 1.71 -6.83
CA ILE A 217 -7.68 2.21 -6.03
C ILE A 217 -8.08 3.51 -5.30
N TYR A 218 -7.70 3.60 -4.04
CA TYR A 218 -7.93 4.74 -3.16
C TYR A 218 -6.60 5.20 -2.57
N THR A 219 -6.44 6.51 -2.39
CA THR A 219 -5.30 7.08 -1.66
C THR A 219 -5.74 8.14 -0.66
N ARG A 220 -4.96 8.27 0.42
CA ARG A 220 -5.02 9.34 1.40
C ARG A 220 -3.60 9.86 1.62
N MET A 221 -3.35 11.10 1.19
CA MET A 221 -2.05 11.76 1.33
C MET A 221 -1.97 12.54 2.66
N SER A 222 -0.77 12.61 3.23
CA SER A 222 -0.47 13.48 4.36
C SER A 222 -0.29 14.92 3.86
N GLY A 223 -1.24 15.82 4.18
CA GLY A 223 -1.04 17.27 4.06
C GLY A 223 -1.63 18.01 2.85
N GLN A 224 -1.99 17.39 1.71
CA GLN A 224 -2.71 18.08 0.60
C GLN A 224 -3.59 17.12 -0.24
N CYS A 225 -4.73 17.62 -0.74
CA CYS A 225 -5.66 16.87 -1.59
C CYS A 225 -5.31 17.05 -3.08
N ILE A 226 -4.75 16.03 -3.73
CA ILE A 226 -4.54 16.02 -5.19
C ILE A 226 -5.74 15.33 -5.86
N LYS A 227 -6.41 16.04 -6.78
CA LYS A 227 -7.59 15.54 -7.51
C LYS A 227 -7.14 14.92 -8.84
N GLY A 228 -7.19 13.59 -8.94
CA GLY A 228 -6.86 12.86 -10.16
C GLY A 228 -7.83 11.72 -10.50
N ARG A 229 -8.09 11.49 -11.79
CA ARG A 229 -9.06 10.49 -12.26
C ARG A 229 -8.39 9.09 -12.25
N GLY A 230 -9.09 8.10 -11.68
CA GLY A 230 -8.55 6.75 -11.37
C GLY A 230 -8.37 6.50 -9.86
N VAL A 231 -8.74 7.47 -9.03
CA VAL A 231 -8.70 7.40 -7.56
C VAL A 231 -10.06 7.76 -7.02
N THR A 232 -10.58 6.93 -6.12
CA THR A 232 -11.65 7.33 -5.22
C THR A 232 -10.98 7.81 -3.93
N LEU A 233 -11.15 9.09 -3.59
CA LEU A 233 -10.54 9.70 -2.40
C LEU A 233 -11.31 9.26 -1.14
N TRP A 234 -10.64 8.75 -0.11
CA TRP A 234 -11.31 8.51 1.18
C TRP A 234 -11.32 9.81 2.01
N ASN A 235 -12.50 10.41 2.14
CA ASN A 235 -12.79 11.41 3.15
C ASN A 235 -14.12 11.09 3.86
N ARG A 236 -14.05 10.81 5.17
CA ARG A 236 -14.73 11.64 6.18
C ARG A 236 -14.07 11.55 7.56
N ALA A 237 -13.35 12.61 7.91
CA ALA A 237 -13.42 13.22 9.24
C ALA A 237 -13.18 14.73 9.07
N GLY A 238 -14.26 15.51 9.04
CA GLY A 238 -14.23 16.98 9.12
C GLY A 238 -14.34 17.75 7.80
N THR A 239 -15.55 18.26 7.54
CA THR A 239 -15.95 19.40 6.68
C THR A 239 -15.61 19.40 5.16
N SER A 240 -16.69 19.16 4.40
CA SER A 240 -16.97 19.68 3.06
C SER A 240 -16.16 19.14 1.88
N CYS A 241 -16.67 18.09 1.22
CA CYS A 241 -16.83 18.05 -0.24
C CYS A 241 -17.69 16.83 -0.65
N SER A 242 -18.59 17.05 -1.60
CA SER A 242 -19.72 16.19 -1.99
C SER A 242 -19.40 15.16 -3.09
N LEU A 243 -20.19 14.08 -3.07
CA LEU A 243 -20.09 12.81 -3.81
C LEU A 243 -20.46 12.91 -5.29
N LEU A 244 -19.83 12.09 -6.15
CA LEU A 244 -20.41 11.55 -7.39
C LEU A 244 -19.82 10.16 -7.72
N PRO A 245 -20.61 9.20 -8.25
CA PRO A 245 -20.16 7.88 -8.65
C PRO A 245 -19.62 7.88 -10.09
N ILE A 246 -18.68 6.98 -10.42
CA ILE A 246 -18.36 6.65 -11.81
C ILE A 246 -18.26 5.14 -11.97
N THR A 247 -19.05 4.62 -12.90
CA THR A 247 -18.99 3.28 -13.47
C THR A 247 -17.96 3.20 -14.60
N HIS A 248 -17.41 1.99 -14.80
CA HIS A 248 -16.71 1.42 -15.97
C HIS A 248 -15.17 1.28 -15.93
N LEU A 249 -14.75 0.09 -16.42
CA LEU A 249 -13.43 -0.38 -16.93
C LEU A 249 -12.59 -1.11 -15.85
N PHE A 250 -12.29 -2.41 -15.87
CA PHE A 250 -12.40 -3.54 -16.82
C PHE A 250 -12.52 -4.87 -16.02
N PRO A 251 -12.96 -5.99 -16.63
CA PRO A 251 -13.18 -7.27 -15.95
C PRO A 251 -11.88 -8.08 -15.77
N LEU A 252 -11.95 -8.97 -14.78
CA LEU A 252 -11.05 -10.08 -14.45
C LEU A 252 -10.10 -10.55 -15.58
N GLY A 253 -8.79 -10.54 -15.29
CA GLY A 253 -7.79 -11.30 -16.05
C GLY A 253 -6.43 -10.59 -16.15
N SER A 254 -5.40 -11.16 -15.52
CA SER A 254 -3.96 -10.98 -15.80
C SER A 254 -3.53 -9.56 -16.24
N SER A 255 -3.19 -8.70 -15.27
CA SER A 255 -2.59 -7.39 -15.56
C SER A 255 -1.16 -7.27 -14.99
N PRO A 256 -0.25 -6.59 -15.71
CA PRO A 256 1.13 -6.37 -15.30
C PRO A 256 1.20 -5.42 -14.09
N ALA A 257 2.33 -5.49 -13.37
CA ALA A 257 2.60 -4.66 -12.21
C ALA A 257 2.65 -3.17 -12.58
N VAL A 258 1.84 -2.35 -11.90
CA VAL A 258 1.86 -0.89 -12.03
C VAL A 258 2.43 -0.30 -10.75
N TYR A 259 3.46 0.54 -10.87
CA TYR A 259 3.95 1.36 -9.77
C TYR A 259 3.33 2.75 -9.82
N LEU A 260 2.92 3.24 -8.66
CA LEU A 260 2.49 4.62 -8.47
C LEU A 260 3.70 5.44 -8.01
N ARG A 261 4.07 6.48 -8.77
CA ARG A 261 5.11 7.45 -8.39
C ARG A 261 4.41 8.67 -7.78
N SER A 262 4.82 9.10 -6.59
CA SER A 262 4.35 10.36 -6.02
C SER A 262 4.86 11.54 -6.87
N PRO A 263 4.02 12.56 -7.18
CA PRO A 263 4.44 13.72 -7.96
C PRO A 263 5.41 14.67 -7.24
N ASP A 264 5.57 14.56 -5.91
CA ASP A 264 6.10 15.63 -5.07
C ASP A 264 7.48 15.36 -4.42
N ASP A 265 8.36 14.54 -5.03
CA ASP A 265 9.76 14.40 -4.58
C ASP A 265 10.74 15.15 -5.51
N PRO A 266 11.07 16.43 -5.20
CA PRO A 266 11.99 17.25 -5.99
C PRO A 266 13.48 16.91 -5.76
N SER A 267 13.82 15.85 -5.02
CA SER A 267 15.22 15.49 -4.72
C SER A 267 15.87 14.56 -5.75
N LEU A 268 15.11 14.06 -6.72
CA LEU A 268 15.62 13.29 -7.84
C LEU A 268 15.64 14.18 -9.08
N PRO A 269 16.80 14.39 -9.73
CA PRO A 269 16.85 15.22 -10.94
C PRO A 269 15.91 14.66 -12.01
N ASP A 270 15.19 15.58 -12.64
CA ASP A 270 14.37 15.33 -13.82
C ASP A 270 15.20 14.63 -14.91
N LEU A 271 14.56 13.69 -15.61
CA LEU A 271 15.11 13.07 -16.83
C LEU A 271 15.29 14.11 -17.94
#